data_AF-Q9H095-F1
#
_entry.id   AF-Q9H095-F1
#
_cell.length_a   1.000
_cell.length_b   1.000
_cell.length_c   1.000
_cell.angle_alpha   90.00
_cell.angle_beta   90.00
_cell.angle_gamma   90.00
#
_symmetry.space_group_name_H-M   'P 1'
#
loop_
_entity.id
_entity.type
_entity.pdbx_description
1 polymer ?
#
loop_
_entity_poly.entity_id
_entity_poly.type
_entity_poly.pdbx_seq_one_letter_code
_entity_poly.pdbx_strand_id
1 'polypeptide(L)'
;MEEDSLEDSNLPPKVWHSEMTVSVTGEPPSTVEEEGIPKETDIEIIPEIPETLEPLSLPDVLRISAVLEDTTDQLSILNYIMPVQYEGRQSICVKSREMNLEGTNLDKLPMASTITKIPSPLITEEGPNLPEIRHRGRFAVEFNKMQDLVFKKPTRQTIMTTETLKKIQIDRQFFSDVIADTIKELQDSATYNSLLQALSKERENKMHFYDIIAREEKGRKQIISLQKQLINVKKEWQFEVQSQNEYIANLKDQLQEMKAKSNLENRYMKTNTELQIAQTQKKCNRTEELLVEEIEKLRMKTEEEARTHTEIEMFLRKEQQKLEERLEFWMEKYDKDTEMKQNELNALKATKASDLAHLQDLAKMIREYEQVIIEDRIEKERSKKKVKQDLLELKSVIKLQAWWRGTMIRREIGGFKMPKDKVDSKDSKGKGKGKDKRRGKKK
;
A
#
# COMPACT_ATOMS: atom_id res chain seq x y z
N MET A 1 -23.31 22.27 9.44
CA MET A 1 -24.71 21.85 9.63
C MET A 1 -24.89 20.64 8.76
N GLU A 2 -25.58 19.62 9.27
CA GLU A 2 -25.76 18.27 8.70
C GLU A 2 -24.66 17.29 9.13
N GLU A 3 -24.78 16.87 10.39
CA GLU A 3 -24.35 15.57 10.89
C GLU A 3 -25.29 14.51 10.30
N ASP A 4 -24.87 13.84 9.22
CA ASP A 4 -25.62 12.71 8.67
C ASP A 4 -25.27 11.43 9.44
N SER A 5 -26.19 11.12 10.36
CA SER A 5 -26.68 9.79 10.74
C SER A 5 -25.73 8.60 10.54
N LEU A 6 -25.13 8.19 11.65
CA LEU A 6 -24.75 6.80 11.91
C LEU A 6 -25.99 5.91 11.84
N GLU A 7 -26.24 5.25 10.70
CA GLU A 7 -27.15 4.11 10.62
C GLU A 7 -26.50 2.90 11.30
N ASP A 8 -26.65 2.83 12.62
CA ASP A 8 -26.47 1.61 13.39
C ASP A 8 -27.59 0.62 13.01
N SER A 9 -27.35 -0.14 11.94
CA SER A 9 -28.17 -1.29 11.60
C SER A 9 -27.99 -2.38 12.67
N ASN A 10 -28.79 -2.25 13.72
CA ASN A 10 -29.03 -3.21 14.79
C ASN A 10 -29.68 -4.46 14.19
N LEU A 11 -28.88 -5.35 13.59
CA LEU A 11 -29.34 -6.68 13.24
C LEU A 11 -29.42 -7.52 14.53
N PRO A 12 -30.62 -8.03 14.90
CA PRO A 12 -30.81 -8.77 16.14
C PRO A 12 -30.07 -10.11 16.08
N PRO A 13 -29.62 -10.65 17.24
CA PRO A 13 -28.91 -11.91 17.29
C PRO A 13 -29.84 -13.00 16.78
N LYS A 14 -29.48 -13.63 15.67
CA LYS A 14 -30.25 -14.73 15.09
C LYS A 14 -30.11 -15.93 16.04
N VAL A 15 -31.09 -16.08 16.93
CA VAL A 15 -31.30 -17.22 17.80
C VAL A 15 -31.53 -18.44 16.93
N TRP A 16 -30.45 -19.17 16.63
CA TRP A 16 -30.57 -20.49 16.02
C TRP A 16 -30.90 -21.49 17.12
N HIS A 17 -32.18 -21.86 17.09
CA HIS A 17 -32.80 -23.12 17.44
C HIS A 17 -31.96 -24.13 18.23
N SER A 18 -32.53 -24.42 19.40
CA SER A 18 -32.35 -25.60 20.22
C SER A 18 -32.46 -26.88 19.37
N GLU A 19 -31.33 -27.46 18.99
CA GLU A 19 -31.28 -28.79 18.37
C GLU A 19 -30.64 -29.76 19.35
N MET A 20 -31.50 -30.26 20.23
CA MET A 20 -31.60 -31.67 20.61
C MET A 20 -30.25 -32.39 20.79
N THR A 21 -29.62 -32.16 21.93
CA THR A 21 -28.62 -33.07 22.48
C THR A 21 -29.29 -34.42 22.71
N VAL A 22 -29.15 -35.33 21.75
CA VAL A 22 -29.49 -36.74 21.94
C VAL A 22 -28.43 -37.32 22.86
N SER A 23 -28.73 -37.31 24.15
CA SER A 23 -28.03 -38.08 25.17
C SER A 23 -28.26 -39.56 24.88
N VAL A 24 -27.46 -40.14 23.99
CA VAL A 24 -27.36 -41.59 23.87
C VAL A 24 -26.54 -42.07 25.07
N THR A 25 -27.19 -42.18 26.22
CA THR A 25 -26.76 -43.04 27.32
C THR A 25 -26.99 -44.49 26.87
N GLY A 26 -26.19 -44.94 25.92
CA GLY A 26 -26.02 -46.35 25.62
C GLY A 26 -24.99 -46.87 26.61
N GLU A 27 -25.46 -47.55 27.65
CA GLU A 27 -24.61 -48.36 28.51
C GLU A 27 -23.78 -49.30 27.61
N PRO A 28 -22.44 -49.29 27.70
CA PRO A 28 -21.62 -50.11 26.84
C PRO A 28 -22.02 -51.57 27.05
N PRO A 29 -22.02 -52.40 25.99
CA PRO A 29 -22.33 -53.82 26.13
C PRO A 29 -21.42 -54.37 27.21
N SER A 30 -22.06 -54.87 28.28
CA SER A 30 -21.49 -55.71 29.31
C SER A 30 -20.39 -56.53 28.68
N THR A 31 -19.18 -56.39 29.22
CA THR A 31 -18.09 -57.32 29.04
C THR A 31 -18.69 -58.71 28.91
N VAL A 32 -18.68 -59.24 27.69
CA VAL A 32 -18.86 -60.65 27.44
C VAL A 32 -17.58 -61.24 28.02
N GLU A 33 -17.61 -61.45 29.33
CA GLU A 33 -16.84 -62.49 29.96
C GLU A 33 -17.26 -63.74 29.20
N GLU A 34 -16.48 -64.11 28.18
CA GLU A 34 -16.57 -65.43 27.61
C GLU A 34 -16.33 -66.38 28.78
N GLU A 35 -17.45 -66.94 29.25
CA GLU A 35 -17.57 -68.06 30.14
C GLU A 35 -16.80 -69.24 29.54
N GLY A 36 -15.49 -69.21 29.71
CA GLY A 36 -14.60 -70.34 29.54
C GLY A 36 -14.40 -71.06 30.87
N ILE A 37 -15.48 -71.30 31.62
CA ILE A 37 -15.51 -72.35 32.63
C ILE A 37 -16.15 -73.54 31.91
N PRO A 38 -15.34 -74.51 31.46
CA PRO A 38 -15.47 -75.78 32.14
C PRO A 38 -14.13 -76.50 32.24
N LYS A 39 -13.83 -76.79 33.50
CA LYS A 39 -13.08 -77.91 34.04
C LYS A 39 -12.15 -77.33 35.10
N GLU A 40 -12.75 -77.02 36.25
CA GLU A 40 -12.35 -77.78 37.43
C GLU A 40 -12.34 -79.25 36.98
N THR A 41 -11.25 -79.67 36.32
CA THR A 41 -10.86 -81.06 36.38
C THR A 41 -10.83 -81.27 37.86
N ASP A 42 -11.63 -82.24 38.31
CA ASP A 42 -11.53 -82.82 39.62
C ASP A 42 -10.04 -83.08 39.87
N ILE A 43 -9.35 -82.06 40.39
CA ILE A 43 -8.28 -82.22 41.32
C ILE A 43 -9.11 -82.78 42.45
N GLU A 44 -9.35 -84.08 42.42
CA GLU A 44 -9.73 -84.82 43.60
C GLU A 44 -8.75 -84.27 44.62
N ILE A 45 -9.24 -83.40 45.50
CA ILE A 45 -8.53 -82.96 46.68
C ILE A 45 -8.54 -84.23 47.52
N ILE A 46 -7.71 -85.17 47.11
CA ILE A 46 -7.51 -86.43 47.80
C ILE A 46 -6.91 -85.99 49.11
N PRO A 47 -7.58 -86.28 50.25
CA PRO A 47 -7.20 -85.80 51.56
C PRO A 47 -5.69 -85.91 51.75
N GLU A 48 -5.07 -84.86 52.28
CA GLU A 48 -3.71 -84.92 52.80
C GLU A 48 -3.61 -86.18 53.66
N ILE A 49 -2.94 -87.21 53.13
CA ILE A 49 -2.78 -88.47 53.83
C ILE A 49 -1.82 -88.15 54.99
N PRO A 50 -2.19 -88.43 56.26
CA PRO A 50 -1.36 -88.08 57.40
C PRO A 50 0.06 -88.62 57.22
N GLU A 51 1.06 -87.75 57.28
CA GLU A 51 2.49 -88.05 57.07
C GLU A 51 3.11 -88.98 58.13
N THR A 52 2.30 -89.52 59.04
CA THR A 52 2.75 -90.37 60.15
C THR A 52 1.90 -91.62 60.19
N LEU A 53 2.34 -92.66 59.49
CA LEU A 53 1.68 -93.96 59.51
C LEU A 53 2.46 -94.92 60.39
N GLU A 54 1.74 -95.54 61.32
CA GLU A 54 2.22 -96.70 62.05
C GLU A 54 2.55 -97.85 61.09
N PRO A 55 3.55 -98.71 61.42
CA PRO A 55 3.87 -99.89 60.64
C PRO A 55 2.64 -100.78 60.40
N LEU A 56 2.47 -101.26 59.16
CA LEU A 56 1.34 -102.11 58.79
C LEU A 56 1.39 -103.45 59.53
N SER A 57 0.21 -104.07 59.72
CA SER A 57 0.13 -105.42 60.26
C SER A 57 0.78 -106.43 59.31
N LEU A 58 1.48 -107.43 59.85
CA LEU A 58 2.19 -108.44 59.03
C LEU A 58 1.28 -109.17 58.01
N PRO A 59 0.02 -109.54 58.32
CA PRO A 59 -0.90 -110.09 57.33
C PRO A 59 -1.25 -109.10 56.20
N ASP A 60 -1.34 -107.80 56.51
CA ASP A 60 -1.57 -106.76 55.49
C ASP A 60 -0.37 -106.61 54.58
N VAL A 61 0.85 -106.62 55.14
CA VAL A 61 2.11 -106.61 54.37
C VAL A 61 2.10 -107.74 53.35
N LEU A 62 1.87 -108.99 53.77
CA LEU A 62 1.88 -110.14 52.87
C LEU A 62 0.81 -110.04 51.77
N ARG A 63 -0.39 -109.59 52.13
CA ARG A 63 -1.49 -109.45 51.16
C ARG A 63 -1.21 -108.35 50.13
N ILE A 64 -0.63 -107.24 50.56
CA ILE A 64 -0.26 -106.12 49.68
C ILE A 64 0.93 -106.52 48.80
N SER A 65 1.97 -107.14 49.35
CA SER A 65 3.12 -107.65 48.59
C SER A 65 2.69 -108.60 47.48
N ALA A 66 1.81 -109.56 47.77
CA ALA A 66 1.33 -110.50 46.75
C ALA A 66 0.60 -109.81 45.58
N VAL A 67 -0.16 -108.75 45.86
CA VAL A 67 -0.81 -107.94 44.81
C VAL A 67 0.21 -107.13 44.03
N LEU A 68 1.20 -106.52 44.70
CA LEU A 68 2.24 -105.75 44.03
C LEU A 68 3.16 -106.62 43.16
N GLU A 69 3.47 -107.83 43.61
CA GLU A 69 4.21 -108.83 42.83
C GLU A 69 3.42 -109.22 41.57
N ASP A 70 2.13 -109.54 41.70
CA ASP A 70 1.26 -109.82 40.54
C ASP A 70 1.20 -108.62 39.58
N THR A 71 1.11 -107.38 40.08
CA THR A 71 1.16 -106.20 39.20
C THR A 71 2.51 -106.03 38.50
N THR A 72 3.62 -106.36 39.16
CA THR A 72 4.97 -106.32 38.56
C THR A 72 5.11 -107.36 37.46
N ASP A 73 4.56 -108.55 37.67
CA ASP A 73 4.50 -109.61 36.67
C ASP A 73 3.62 -109.21 35.48
N GLN A 74 2.45 -108.61 35.74
CA GLN A 74 1.58 -108.06 34.69
C GLN A 74 2.28 -106.94 33.88
N LEU A 75 3.04 -106.05 34.52
CA LEU A 75 3.84 -105.02 33.83
C LEU A 75 4.99 -105.63 33.02
N SER A 76 5.53 -106.75 33.46
CA SER A 76 6.54 -107.51 32.73
C SER A 76 5.92 -108.18 31.50
N ILE A 77 4.73 -108.76 31.63
CA ILE A 77 3.93 -109.28 30.51
C ILE A 77 3.62 -108.15 29.51
N LEU A 78 3.22 -106.97 29.99
CA LEU A 78 2.98 -105.81 29.15
C LEU A 78 4.22 -105.42 28.33
N ASN A 79 5.43 -105.53 28.90
CA ASN A 79 6.68 -105.31 28.18
C ASN A 79 6.91 -106.33 27.05
N TYR A 80 6.48 -107.58 27.21
CA TYR A 80 6.55 -108.60 26.16
C TYR A 80 5.49 -108.41 25.08
N ILE A 81 4.30 -107.90 25.44
CA ILE A 81 3.21 -107.63 24.48
C ILE A 81 3.47 -106.34 23.71
N MET A 82 3.99 -105.32 24.39
CA MET A 82 4.26 -103.99 23.84
C MET A 82 5.73 -103.60 24.02
N PRO A 83 6.67 -104.37 23.46
CA PRO A 83 8.07 -103.97 23.48
C PRO A 83 8.21 -102.70 22.64
N VAL A 84 9.00 -101.74 23.14
CA VAL A 84 9.58 -100.75 22.24
C VAL A 84 10.48 -101.56 21.33
N GLN A 85 10.00 -101.87 20.13
CA GLN A 85 10.82 -102.41 19.06
C GLN A 85 11.81 -101.31 18.67
N TYR A 86 12.82 -101.12 19.51
CA TYR A 86 14.09 -100.54 19.15
C TYR A 86 14.94 -101.65 18.54
N GLU A 87 14.37 -102.46 17.66
CA GLU A 87 15.19 -103.16 16.69
C GLU A 87 15.48 -102.17 15.57
N GLY A 88 16.32 -101.19 15.94
CA GLY A 88 17.37 -100.83 15.04
C GLY A 88 18.08 -102.12 14.69
N ARG A 89 17.68 -102.74 13.57
CA ARG A 89 18.60 -103.48 12.73
C ARG A 89 19.75 -102.53 12.41
N GLN A 90 20.66 -102.37 13.36
CA GLN A 90 22.08 -102.35 13.09
C GLN A 90 22.36 -103.76 12.57
N SER A 91 22.08 -103.99 11.29
CA SER A 91 22.62 -105.14 10.60
C SER A 91 24.13 -105.02 10.72
N ILE A 92 24.69 -105.86 11.58
CA ILE A 92 26.10 -106.13 11.75
C ILE A 92 26.59 -106.69 10.40
N CYS A 93 26.85 -105.81 9.43
CA CYS A 93 27.57 -106.18 8.23
C CYS A 93 29.04 -105.99 8.54
N VAL A 94 29.64 -107.06 9.05
CA VAL A 94 31.09 -107.22 9.15
C VAL A 94 31.67 -107.09 7.74
N LYS A 95 32.31 -105.97 7.43
CA LYS A 95 33.31 -105.92 6.38
C LYS A 95 34.45 -105.01 6.79
N SER A 96 35.47 -105.66 7.34
CA SER A 96 36.84 -105.18 7.44
C SER A 96 37.27 -104.49 6.14
N ARG A 97 37.51 -103.20 6.20
CA ARG A 97 38.46 -102.50 5.32
C ARG A 97 38.92 -101.22 6.01
N GLU A 98 39.88 -101.41 6.91
CA GLU A 98 40.84 -100.38 7.27
C GLU A 98 41.62 -100.03 5.99
N MET A 99 41.29 -98.89 5.40
CA MET A 99 42.20 -98.15 4.54
C MET A 99 42.08 -96.69 4.98
N ASN A 100 43.06 -96.27 5.77
CA ASN A 100 43.35 -94.86 5.98
C ASN A 100 43.60 -94.22 4.62
N LEU A 101 42.77 -93.26 4.21
CA LEU A 101 43.16 -92.30 3.18
C LEU A 101 42.54 -90.95 3.49
N GLU A 102 43.41 -89.95 3.35
CA GLU A 102 43.27 -88.55 3.68
C GLU A 102 41.99 -87.88 3.21
N GLY A 103 41.56 -86.89 4.00
CA GLY A 103 40.50 -86.00 3.63
C GLY A 103 40.83 -85.18 2.39
N THR A 104 39.83 -84.99 1.53
CA THR A 104 39.69 -83.78 0.72
C THR A 104 38.21 -83.54 0.45
N ASN A 105 37.80 -82.30 0.70
CA ASN A 105 36.52 -81.71 0.35
C ASN A 105 36.19 -81.92 -1.14
N LEU A 106 34.94 -82.26 -1.48
CA LEU A 106 34.21 -81.53 -2.52
C LEU A 106 32.70 -81.76 -2.47
N ASP A 107 32.04 -80.64 -2.29
CA ASP A 107 30.65 -80.32 -2.58
C ASP A 107 30.12 -80.79 -3.95
N LYS A 108 28.80 -81.04 -3.97
CA LYS A 108 27.81 -80.88 -5.07
C LYS A 108 27.36 -82.09 -5.90
N LEU A 109 26.03 -82.06 -6.17
CA LEU A 109 25.22 -82.59 -7.31
C LEU A 109 24.38 -83.88 -7.07
N PRO A 110 23.20 -84.04 -7.74
CA PRO A 110 21.92 -83.66 -7.14
C PRO A 110 20.77 -84.70 -7.26
N MET A 111 19.69 -84.42 -6.52
CA MET A 111 18.26 -84.61 -6.83
C MET A 111 17.90 -85.63 -7.95
N ALA A 112 17.51 -86.85 -7.60
CA ALA A 112 16.15 -87.30 -7.26
C ALA A 112 15.27 -87.69 -8.47
N SER A 113 14.60 -88.84 -8.28
CA SER A 113 13.50 -89.38 -9.06
C SER A 113 13.94 -89.91 -10.43
N THR A 114 13.72 -91.18 -10.78
CA THR A 114 12.37 -91.61 -11.15
C THR A 114 12.33 -93.14 -11.42
N ILE A 115 11.17 -93.73 -11.13
CA ILE A 115 10.45 -94.67 -12.02
C ILE A 115 10.82 -96.17 -11.98
N THR A 116 9.96 -96.89 -11.25
CA THR A 116 9.20 -98.09 -11.67
C THR A 116 9.92 -99.40 -12.01
N LYS A 117 9.46 -100.51 -11.40
CA LYS A 117 8.69 -101.62 -12.05
C LYS A 117 8.77 -102.88 -11.18
N ILE A 118 7.62 -103.29 -10.65
CA ILE A 118 7.33 -104.66 -10.18
C ILE A 118 7.09 -105.52 -11.44
N PRO A 119 7.60 -106.76 -11.50
CA PRO A 119 6.70 -107.92 -11.39
C PRO A 119 7.31 -109.15 -10.68
N SER A 120 6.62 -109.68 -9.66
CA SER A 120 6.46 -111.14 -9.46
C SER A 120 5.83 -111.75 -10.73
N PRO A 121 5.94 -113.05 -11.08
CA PRO A 121 5.90 -114.22 -10.19
C PRO A 121 6.95 -115.27 -10.63
N LEU A 122 7.04 -116.46 -10.04
CA LEU A 122 6.53 -117.70 -10.64
C LEU A 122 7.05 -118.81 -9.69
N ILE A 123 6.18 -119.46 -8.91
CA ILE A 123 5.53 -120.75 -9.24
C ILE A 123 6.56 -121.77 -9.72
N THR A 124 6.67 -122.90 -9.00
CA THR A 124 6.96 -124.27 -9.49
C THR A 124 7.38 -125.10 -8.27
N GLU A 125 6.90 -126.29 -7.95
CA GLU A 125 5.87 -127.17 -8.46
C GLU A 125 5.79 -128.37 -7.51
N GLU A 126 4.66 -129.09 -7.59
CA GLU A 126 4.56 -130.57 -7.53
C GLU A 126 5.27 -131.27 -6.36
N GLY A 127 4.55 -131.86 -5.40
CA GLY A 127 3.69 -133.01 -5.68
C GLY A 127 4.06 -134.15 -4.72
N PRO A 128 3.17 -135.12 -4.49
CA PRO A 128 2.94 -135.71 -3.18
C PRO A 128 3.41 -137.16 -3.07
N ASN A 129 3.75 -137.64 -1.86
CA ASN A 129 3.80 -139.05 -1.44
C ASN A 129 4.17 -139.05 0.06
N LEU A 130 3.68 -139.85 1.00
CA LEU A 130 2.61 -140.82 1.21
C LEU A 130 2.61 -141.01 2.77
N PRO A 131 1.57 -141.57 3.41
CA PRO A 131 1.33 -141.40 4.85
C PRO A 131 1.88 -142.53 5.72
N GLU A 132 2.42 -142.23 6.90
CA GLU A 132 2.61 -143.25 7.96
C GLU A 132 2.35 -142.69 9.37
N ILE A 133 1.07 -142.75 9.73
CA ILE A 133 0.51 -143.28 10.99
C ILE A 133 1.46 -143.28 12.20
N ARG A 134 1.32 -142.28 13.10
CA ARG A 134 1.38 -142.50 14.55
C ARG A 134 0.49 -141.51 15.32
N HIS A 135 -0.55 -142.09 15.89
CA HIS A 135 -1.16 -141.81 17.19
C HIS A 135 -1.42 -140.36 17.65
N ARG A 136 -2.74 -140.08 17.77
CA ARG A 136 -3.36 -139.58 19.02
C ARG A 136 -3.03 -138.12 19.39
N GLY A 137 -3.65 -137.18 18.67
CA GLY A 137 -3.68 -135.76 19.04
C GLY A 137 -5.02 -135.06 18.76
N ARG A 138 -6.13 -135.79 18.62
CA ARG A 138 -7.42 -135.24 18.14
C ARG A 138 -8.11 -134.25 19.10
N PHE A 139 -7.54 -133.96 20.27
CA PHE A 139 -8.03 -132.90 21.16
C PHE A 139 -7.32 -131.55 20.95
N ALA A 140 -6.21 -131.48 20.20
CA ALA A 140 -5.51 -130.22 19.95
C ALA A 140 -6.10 -129.40 18.79
N VAL A 141 -7.00 -129.97 17.99
CA VAL A 141 -7.51 -129.34 16.77
C VAL A 141 -8.67 -128.37 17.03
N GLU A 142 -9.40 -128.50 18.14
CA GLU A 142 -10.45 -127.53 18.49
C GLU A 142 -9.90 -126.25 19.13
N PHE A 143 -8.72 -126.29 19.74
CA PHE A 143 -8.09 -125.08 20.29
C PHE A 143 -7.58 -124.11 19.22
N ASN A 144 -7.27 -124.59 18.01
CA ASN A 144 -6.70 -123.73 16.96
C ASN A 144 -7.73 -122.95 16.13
N LYS A 145 -9.02 -123.32 16.14
CA LYS A 145 -10.04 -122.57 15.39
C LYS A 145 -10.59 -121.35 16.13
N MET A 146 -10.47 -121.30 17.45
CA MET A 146 -10.87 -120.13 18.25
C MET A 146 -9.83 -119.00 18.19
N GLN A 147 -8.55 -119.32 17.97
CA GLN A 147 -7.51 -118.28 17.86
C GLN A 147 -7.63 -117.47 16.56
N ASP A 148 -8.25 -118.00 15.52
CA ASP A 148 -8.28 -117.37 14.20
C ASP A 148 -9.40 -116.32 14.03
N LEU A 149 -10.35 -116.24 14.97
CA LEU A 149 -11.43 -115.24 14.92
C LEU A 149 -11.16 -113.95 15.72
N VAL A 150 -10.17 -113.93 16.60
CA VAL A 150 -9.90 -112.75 17.45
C VAL A 150 -8.93 -111.77 16.76
N PHE A 151 -8.19 -112.20 15.75
CA PHE A 151 -7.21 -111.36 15.04
C PHE A 151 -7.80 -110.42 13.97
N LYS A 152 -9.13 -110.27 13.85
CA LYS A 152 -9.76 -109.41 12.83
C LYS A 152 -10.50 -108.17 13.34
N LYS A 153 -9.92 -107.43 14.29
CA LYS A 153 -10.24 -105.99 14.47
C LYS A 153 -9.00 -105.08 14.33
N PRO A 154 -8.44 -104.92 13.12
CA PRO A 154 -7.36 -103.96 12.86
C PRO A 154 -7.96 -102.61 12.43
N THR A 155 -8.26 -101.72 13.38
CA THR A 155 -8.54 -100.30 13.02
C THR A 155 -8.20 -99.30 14.12
N ARG A 156 -7.87 -99.73 15.34
CA ARG A 156 -7.51 -98.79 16.43
C ARG A 156 -6.03 -98.77 16.82
N GLN A 157 -5.23 -99.72 16.34
CA GLN A 157 -3.81 -99.85 16.75
C GLN A 157 -2.82 -99.24 15.76
N THR A 158 -3.28 -98.60 14.69
CA THR A 158 -2.41 -97.97 13.70
C THR A 158 -2.33 -96.47 13.97
N ILE A 159 -1.10 -95.98 14.10
CA ILE A 159 -0.68 -94.62 14.50
C ILE A 159 -0.64 -94.38 16.02
N MET A 160 -0.12 -95.34 16.80
CA MET A 160 0.68 -94.91 17.96
C MET A 160 1.99 -94.35 17.40
N THR A 161 2.26 -93.07 17.60
CA THR A 161 3.54 -92.49 17.19
C THR A 161 4.68 -93.14 17.99
N THR A 162 5.89 -93.13 17.42
CA THR A 162 7.07 -93.68 18.10
C THR A 162 7.33 -92.95 19.43
N GLU A 163 6.99 -91.66 19.54
CA GLU A 163 7.05 -90.93 20.81
C GLU A 163 6.06 -91.47 21.84
N THR A 164 4.84 -91.81 21.41
CA THR A 164 3.79 -92.36 22.29
C THR A 164 4.23 -93.70 22.86
N LEU A 165 4.79 -94.58 22.03
CA LEU A 165 5.30 -95.88 22.46
C LEU A 165 6.49 -95.74 23.43
N LYS A 166 7.41 -94.81 23.15
CA LYS A 166 8.51 -94.47 24.07
C LYS A 166 7.98 -93.99 25.42
N LYS A 167 6.99 -93.10 25.42
CA LYS A 167 6.37 -92.60 26.64
C LYS A 167 5.73 -93.73 27.45
N ILE A 168 4.95 -94.60 26.81
CA ILE A 168 4.34 -95.75 27.51
C ILE A 168 5.40 -96.64 28.16
N GLN A 169 6.52 -96.89 27.49
CA GLN A 169 7.60 -97.69 28.06
C GLN A 169 8.30 -97.00 29.22
N ILE A 170 8.53 -95.69 29.12
CA ILE A 170 9.10 -94.89 30.22
C ILE A 170 8.14 -94.92 31.41
N ASP A 171 6.84 -94.69 31.19
CA ASP A 171 5.81 -94.70 32.23
C ASP A 171 5.68 -96.10 32.86
N ARG A 172 5.73 -97.16 32.05
CA ARG A 172 5.73 -98.56 32.50
C ARG A 172 6.95 -98.85 33.38
N GLN A 173 8.14 -98.45 32.93
CA GLN A 173 9.38 -98.67 33.68
C GLN A 173 9.35 -97.89 35.00
N PHE A 174 8.93 -96.61 34.95
CA PHE A 174 8.75 -95.78 36.14
C PHE A 174 7.79 -96.44 37.15
N PHE A 175 6.64 -96.95 36.70
CA PHE A 175 5.69 -97.62 37.58
C PHE A 175 6.25 -98.93 38.15
N SER A 176 6.97 -99.70 37.32
CA SER A 176 7.67 -100.92 37.77
C SER A 176 8.71 -100.62 38.84
N ASP A 177 9.49 -99.53 38.69
CA ASP A 177 10.52 -99.13 39.64
C ASP A 177 9.88 -98.69 40.97
N VAL A 178 8.79 -97.91 40.92
CA VAL A 178 8.03 -97.50 42.11
C VAL A 178 7.47 -98.70 42.86
N ILE A 179 6.91 -99.70 42.15
CA ILE A 179 6.39 -100.90 42.79
C ILE A 179 7.53 -101.71 43.42
N ALA A 180 8.66 -101.88 42.73
CA ALA A 180 9.81 -102.61 43.25
C ALA A 180 10.37 -101.94 44.53
N ASP A 181 10.48 -100.61 44.54
CA ASP A 181 10.88 -99.84 45.72
C ASP A 181 9.87 -99.99 46.87
N THR A 182 8.57 -100.01 46.56
CA THR A 182 7.50 -100.20 47.57
C THR A 182 7.52 -101.60 48.17
N ILE A 183 7.69 -102.64 47.35
CA ILE A 183 7.81 -104.03 47.83
C ILE A 183 8.99 -104.16 48.79
N LYS A 184 10.13 -103.58 48.41
CA LYS A 184 11.34 -103.59 49.23
C LYS A 184 11.13 -102.85 50.55
N GLU A 185 10.54 -101.66 50.52
CA GLU A 185 10.22 -100.89 51.73
C GLU A 185 9.26 -101.64 52.66
N LEU A 186 8.25 -102.30 52.09
CA LEU A 186 7.25 -103.06 52.83
C LEU A 186 7.85 -104.30 53.50
N GLN A 187 8.84 -104.94 52.87
CA GLN A 187 9.59 -106.06 53.45
C GLN A 187 10.55 -105.61 54.55
N ASP A 188 11.25 -104.48 54.35
CA ASP A 188 12.29 -104.00 55.26
C ASP A 188 11.72 -103.27 56.49
N SER A 189 10.65 -102.49 56.31
CA SER A 189 10.14 -101.54 57.31
C SER A 189 8.62 -101.58 57.52
N ALA A 190 7.89 -102.46 56.81
CA ALA A 190 6.43 -102.54 56.83
C ALA A 190 5.73 -101.17 56.58
N THR A 191 6.35 -100.29 55.79
CA THR A 191 5.85 -98.95 55.44
C THR A 191 5.84 -98.76 53.90
N TYR A 192 5.21 -97.69 53.41
CA TYR A 192 5.03 -97.38 51.98
C TYR A 192 5.28 -95.90 51.63
N ASN A 193 6.24 -95.27 52.31
CA ASN A 193 6.64 -93.89 52.09
C ASN A 193 7.20 -93.63 50.70
N SER A 194 7.89 -94.60 50.08
CA SER A 194 8.42 -94.51 48.72
C SER A 194 7.29 -94.29 47.71
N LEU A 195 6.19 -95.05 47.82
CA LEU A 195 4.99 -94.87 47.01
C LEU A 195 4.35 -93.50 47.25
N LEU A 196 4.24 -93.08 48.51
CA LEU A 196 3.70 -91.76 48.86
C LEU A 196 4.56 -90.62 48.30
N GLN A 197 5.90 -90.75 48.35
CA GLN A 197 6.83 -89.79 47.79
C GLN A 197 6.78 -89.74 46.26
N ALA A 198 6.66 -90.89 45.60
CA ALA A 198 6.48 -90.95 44.15
C ALA A 198 5.15 -90.31 43.74
N LEU A 199 4.07 -90.61 44.47
CA LEU A 199 2.75 -90.02 44.25
C LEU A 199 2.75 -88.51 44.50
N SER A 200 3.39 -88.04 45.58
CA SER A 200 3.48 -86.60 45.88
C SER A 200 4.27 -85.87 44.81
N LYS A 201 5.40 -86.44 44.36
CA LYS A 201 6.19 -85.91 43.26
C LYS A 201 5.42 -85.89 41.94
N GLU A 202 4.63 -86.92 41.63
CA GLU A 202 3.81 -86.94 40.41
C GLU A 202 2.67 -85.92 40.48
N ARG A 203 2.06 -85.74 41.67
CA ARG A 203 1.09 -84.66 41.91
C ARG A 203 1.72 -83.29 41.71
N GLU A 204 2.94 -83.08 42.22
CA GLU A 204 3.69 -81.84 42.05
C GLU A 204 4.03 -81.59 40.57
N ASN A 205 4.56 -82.58 39.86
CA ASN A 205 4.85 -82.49 38.42
C ASN A 205 3.60 -82.15 37.61
N LYS A 206 2.46 -82.80 37.92
CA LYS A 206 1.17 -82.53 37.29
C LYS A 206 0.73 -81.09 37.54
N MET A 207 0.89 -80.58 38.77
CA MET A 207 0.61 -79.19 39.10
C MET A 207 1.51 -78.22 38.32
N HIS A 208 2.82 -78.45 38.26
CA HIS A 208 3.77 -77.65 37.47
C HIS A 208 3.43 -77.65 35.97
N PHE A 209 3.00 -78.79 35.42
CA PHE A 209 2.58 -78.89 34.02
C PHE A 209 1.37 -78.01 33.71
N TYR A 210 0.34 -78.06 34.56
CA TYR A 210 -0.82 -77.17 34.42
C TYR A 210 -0.46 -75.70 34.61
N ASP A 211 0.45 -75.37 35.54
CA ASP A 211 0.94 -73.99 35.72
C ASP A 211 1.71 -73.48 34.49
N ILE A 212 2.56 -74.32 33.87
CA ILE A 212 3.25 -73.98 32.62
C ILE A 212 2.25 -73.72 31.49
N ILE A 213 1.22 -74.56 31.34
CA ILE A 213 0.17 -74.36 30.32
C ILE A 213 -0.56 -73.04 30.57
N ALA A 214 -1.00 -72.78 31.81
CA ALA A 214 -1.69 -71.54 32.16
C ALA A 214 -0.81 -70.30 31.90
N ARG A 215 0.49 -70.38 32.20
CA ARG A 215 1.46 -69.32 31.93
C ARG A 215 1.70 -69.08 30.45
N GLU A 216 1.81 -70.15 29.65
CA GLU A 216 1.93 -70.05 28.19
C GLU A 216 0.70 -69.40 27.58
N GLU A 217 -0.51 -69.84 27.98
CA GLU A 217 -1.76 -69.27 27.48
C GLU A 217 -1.88 -67.79 27.84
N LYS A 218 -1.51 -67.41 29.08
CA LYS A 218 -1.44 -66.02 29.52
C LYS A 218 -0.42 -65.22 28.70
N GLY A 219 0.77 -65.77 28.46
CA GLY A 219 1.81 -65.14 27.64
C GLY A 219 1.35 -64.95 26.20
N ARG A 220 0.68 -65.93 25.61
CA ARG A 220 0.11 -65.86 24.26
C ARG A 220 -0.97 -64.79 24.17
N LYS A 221 -1.88 -64.72 25.15
CA LYS A 221 -2.89 -63.63 25.25
C LYS A 221 -2.23 -62.26 25.35
N GLN A 222 -1.15 -62.12 26.13
CA GLN A 222 -0.38 -60.87 26.22
C GLN A 222 0.29 -60.50 24.90
N ILE A 223 0.93 -61.45 24.20
CA ILE A 223 1.54 -61.21 22.89
C ILE A 223 0.49 -60.73 21.88
N ILE A 224 -0.68 -61.37 21.83
CA ILE A 224 -1.78 -60.96 20.94
C ILE A 224 -2.25 -59.54 21.30
N SER A 225 -2.40 -59.22 22.59
CA SER A 225 -2.75 -57.87 23.06
C SER A 225 -1.71 -56.83 22.62
N LEU A 226 -0.42 -57.10 22.85
CA LEU A 226 0.68 -56.20 22.46
C LEU A 226 0.78 -56.02 20.94
N GLN A 227 0.55 -57.08 20.15
CA GLN A 227 0.49 -56.98 18.70
C GLN A 227 -0.68 -56.10 18.24
N LYS A 228 -1.87 -56.24 18.86
CA LYS A 228 -3.01 -55.36 18.60
C LYS A 228 -2.70 -53.90 18.96
N GLN A 229 -2.08 -53.65 20.12
CA GLN A 229 -1.67 -52.32 20.54
C GLN A 229 -0.65 -51.71 19.57
N LEU A 230 0.35 -52.47 19.13
CA LEU A 230 1.35 -52.01 18.16
C LEU A 230 0.70 -51.61 16.83
N ILE A 231 -0.23 -52.41 16.33
CA ILE A 231 -0.99 -52.06 15.11
C ILE A 231 -1.82 -50.80 15.33
N ASN A 232 -2.47 -50.64 16.48
CA ASN A 232 -3.26 -49.46 16.79
C ASN A 232 -2.40 -48.19 16.84
N VAL A 233 -1.29 -48.23 17.59
CA VAL A 233 -0.32 -47.12 17.67
C VAL A 233 0.22 -46.75 16.29
N LYS A 234 0.50 -47.74 15.42
CA LYS A 234 0.95 -47.47 14.05
C LYS A 234 -0.13 -46.75 13.22
N LYS A 235 -1.40 -47.15 13.35
CA LYS A 235 -2.53 -46.49 12.68
C LYS A 235 -2.73 -45.06 13.18
N GLU A 236 -2.68 -44.86 14.50
CA GLU A 236 -2.77 -43.55 15.13
C GLU A 236 -1.64 -42.62 14.66
N TRP A 237 -0.40 -43.13 14.66
CA TRP A 237 0.74 -42.36 14.15
C TRP A 237 0.57 -41.99 12.68
N GLN A 238 0.08 -42.91 11.84
CA GLN A 238 -0.16 -42.61 10.43
C GLN A 238 -1.25 -41.54 10.24
N PHE A 239 -2.32 -41.60 11.03
CA PHE A 239 -3.38 -40.59 11.03
C PHE A 239 -2.85 -39.22 11.48
N GLU A 240 -2.05 -39.18 12.55
CA GLU A 240 -1.43 -37.95 13.04
C GLU A 240 -0.49 -37.34 11.99
N VAL A 241 0.36 -38.15 11.34
CA VAL A 241 1.23 -37.69 10.26
C VAL A 241 0.42 -37.12 9.09
N GLN A 242 -0.70 -37.76 8.73
CA GLN A 242 -1.57 -37.26 7.67
C GLN A 242 -2.21 -35.92 8.07
N SER A 243 -2.78 -35.84 9.28
CA SER A 243 -3.38 -34.62 9.85
C SER A 243 -2.38 -33.45 9.87
N GLN A 244 -1.15 -33.71 10.30
CA GLN A 244 -0.09 -32.70 10.31
C GLN A 244 0.32 -32.28 8.90
N ASN A 245 0.41 -33.20 7.95
CA ASN A 245 0.71 -32.86 6.55
C ASN A 245 -0.39 -32.01 5.91
N GLU A 246 -1.66 -32.32 6.18
CA GLU A 246 -2.81 -31.52 5.75
C GLU A 246 -2.77 -30.10 6.37
N TYR A 247 -2.43 -30.01 7.66
CA TYR A 247 -2.26 -28.72 8.33
C TYR A 247 -1.09 -27.90 7.73
N ILE A 248 0.05 -28.54 7.44
CA ILE A 248 1.19 -27.90 6.77
C ILE A 248 0.80 -27.42 5.36
N ALA A 249 0.01 -28.21 4.61
CA ALA A 249 -0.48 -27.81 3.30
C ALA A 249 -1.38 -26.58 3.38
N ASN A 250 -2.36 -26.58 4.30
CA ASN A 250 -3.24 -25.43 4.54
C ASN A 250 -2.44 -24.17 4.91
N LEU A 251 -1.47 -24.27 5.83
CA LEU A 251 -0.62 -23.13 6.20
C LEU A 251 0.23 -22.62 5.03
N LYS A 252 0.71 -23.51 4.14
CA LYS A 252 1.43 -23.11 2.93
C LYS A 252 0.53 -22.36 1.95
N ASP A 253 -0.71 -22.83 1.76
CA ASP A 253 -1.69 -22.19 0.89
C ASP A 253 -2.08 -20.81 1.43
N GLN A 254 -2.36 -20.68 2.73
CA GLN A 254 -2.63 -19.39 3.38
C GLN A 254 -1.46 -18.41 3.24
N LEU A 255 -0.22 -18.88 3.43
CA LEU A 255 0.96 -18.04 3.24
C LEU A 255 1.08 -17.54 1.79
N GLN A 256 0.79 -18.41 0.82
CA GLN A 256 0.84 -18.06 -0.59
C GLN A 256 -0.27 -17.09 -0.98
N GLU A 257 -1.48 -17.28 -0.46
CA GLU A 257 -2.61 -16.36 -0.64
C GLU A 257 -2.29 -14.98 -0.06
N MET A 258 -1.80 -14.92 1.18
CA MET A 258 -1.42 -13.66 1.82
C MET A 258 -0.30 -12.93 1.06
N LYS A 259 0.68 -13.67 0.53
CA LYS A 259 1.71 -13.09 -0.35
C LYS A 259 1.12 -12.55 -1.65
N ALA A 260 0.23 -13.29 -2.31
CA ALA A 260 -0.39 -12.84 -3.54
C ALA A 260 -1.25 -11.58 -3.30
N LYS A 261 -2.05 -11.58 -2.23
CA LYS A 261 -2.88 -10.46 -1.80
C LYS A 261 -2.04 -9.22 -1.49
N SER A 262 -1.02 -9.35 -0.64
CA SER A 262 -0.13 -8.23 -0.28
C SER A 262 0.60 -7.65 -1.50
N ASN A 263 1.07 -8.50 -2.42
CA ASN A 263 1.70 -8.03 -3.65
C ASN A 263 0.73 -7.27 -4.56
N LEU A 264 -0.52 -7.76 -4.69
CA LEU A 264 -1.55 -7.09 -5.47
C LEU A 264 -1.93 -5.74 -4.86
N GLU A 265 -2.17 -5.70 -3.55
CA GLU A 265 -2.48 -4.49 -2.80
C GLU A 265 -1.38 -3.44 -2.93
N ASN A 266 -0.11 -3.84 -2.79
CA ASN A 266 1.02 -2.93 -2.92
C ASN A 266 1.11 -2.34 -4.34
N ARG A 267 0.95 -3.17 -5.38
CA ARG A 267 0.93 -2.68 -6.77
C ARG A 267 -0.23 -1.71 -7.00
N TYR A 268 -1.43 -2.07 -6.54
CA TYR A 268 -2.61 -1.23 -6.67
C TYR A 268 -2.40 0.12 -5.97
N MET A 269 -1.98 0.10 -4.70
CA MET A 269 -1.72 1.30 -3.91
C MET A 269 -0.67 2.18 -4.59
N LYS A 270 0.44 1.61 -5.05
CA LYS A 270 1.48 2.34 -5.79
C LYS A 270 0.89 3.03 -7.02
N THR A 271 0.20 2.28 -7.90
CA THR A 271 -0.41 2.84 -9.10
C THR A 271 -1.45 3.92 -8.79
N ASN A 272 -2.23 3.75 -7.73
CA ASN A 272 -3.22 4.72 -7.29
C ASN A 272 -2.55 6.02 -6.80
N THR A 273 -1.49 5.92 -5.98
CA THR A 273 -0.75 7.10 -5.50
C THR A 273 -0.04 7.82 -6.64
N GLU A 274 0.58 7.09 -7.58
CA GLU A 274 1.21 7.68 -8.77
C GLU A 274 0.19 8.40 -9.66
N LEU A 275 -0.98 7.80 -9.85
CA LEU A 275 -2.08 8.43 -10.60
C LEU A 275 -2.56 9.72 -9.93
N GLN A 276 -2.72 9.72 -8.60
CA GLN A 276 -3.12 10.92 -7.85
C GLN A 276 -2.09 12.04 -7.96
N ILE A 277 -0.79 11.70 -7.85
CA ILE A 277 0.31 12.66 -8.03
C ILE A 277 0.28 13.21 -9.46
N ALA A 278 0.21 12.35 -10.47
CA ALA A 278 0.19 12.76 -11.87
C ALA A 278 -1.04 13.64 -12.20
N GLN A 279 -2.22 13.30 -11.66
CA GLN A 279 -3.43 14.10 -11.83
C GLN A 279 -3.29 15.48 -11.18
N THR A 280 -2.75 15.54 -9.96
CA THR A 280 -2.54 16.79 -9.23
C THR A 280 -1.52 17.66 -9.94
N GLN A 281 -0.41 17.07 -10.37
CA GLN A 281 0.64 17.76 -11.14
C GLN A 281 0.09 18.30 -12.46
N LYS A 282 -0.70 17.51 -13.20
CA LYS A 282 -1.32 17.97 -14.45
C LYS A 282 -2.27 19.15 -14.23
N LYS A 283 -3.06 19.13 -13.14
CA LYS A 283 -3.92 20.26 -12.77
C LYS A 283 -3.09 21.51 -12.42
N CYS A 284 -2.05 21.35 -11.62
CA CYS A 284 -1.14 22.42 -11.22
C CYS A 284 -0.46 23.07 -12.42
N ASN A 285 0.14 22.25 -13.29
CA ASN A 285 0.80 22.71 -14.51
C ASN A 285 -0.18 23.48 -15.40
N ARG A 286 -1.42 23.00 -15.55
CA ARG A 286 -2.42 23.69 -16.36
C ARG A 286 -2.79 25.05 -15.78
N THR A 287 -2.94 25.15 -14.46
CA THR A 287 -3.21 26.43 -13.81
C THR A 287 -2.01 27.39 -13.90
N GLU A 288 -0.79 26.86 -13.79
CA GLU A 288 0.44 27.65 -13.95
C GLU A 288 0.59 28.19 -15.38
N GLU A 289 0.34 27.36 -16.39
CA GLU A 289 0.34 27.78 -17.81
C GLU A 289 -0.62 28.95 -18.05
N LEU A 290 -1.86 28.86 -17.54
CA LEU A 290 -2.86 29.93 -17.69
C LEU A 290 -2.43 31.23 -17.00
N LEU A 291 -1.84 31.13 -15.80
CA LEU A 291 -1.33 32.31 -15.09
C LEU A 291 -0.14 32.93 -15.82
N VAL A 292 0.75 32.13 -16.41
CA VAL A 292 1.88 32.62 -17.21
C VAL A 292 1.38 33.32 -18.48
N GLU A 293 0.40 32.74 -19.18
CA GLU A 293 -0.25 33.39 -20.33
C GLU A 293 -0.89 34.74 -19.95
N GLU A 294 -1.54 34.82 -18.79
CA GLU A 294 -2.14 36.05 -18.28
C GLU A 294 -1.07 37.10 -17.90
N ILE A 295 0.00 36.68 -17.22
CA ILE A 295 1.14 37.55 -16.90
C ILE A 295 1.75 38.14 -18.17
N GLU A 296 1.98 37.32 -19.20
CA GLU A 296 2.54 37.79 -20.47
C GLU A 296 1.58 38.75 -21.18
N LYS A 297 0.28 38.47 -21.20
CA LYS A 297 -0.73 39.37 -21.76
C LYS A 297 -0.76 40.73 -21.05
N LEU A 298 -0.71 40.72 -19.71
CA LEU A 298 -0.67 41.95 -18.92
C LEU A 298 0.63 42.72 -19.12
N ARG A 299 1.76 42.02 -19.26
CA ARG A 299 3.04 42.62 -19.59
C ARG A 299 2.99 43.33 -20.95
N MET A 300 2.54 42.65 -22.00
CA MET A 300 2.42 43.24 -23.34
C MET A 300 1.52 44.47 -23.33
N LYS A 301 0.36 44.41 -22.65
CA LYS A 301 -0.54 45.56 -22.50
C LYS A 301 0.12 46.72 -21.75
N THR A 302 0.90 46.42 -20.71
CA THR A 302 1.63 47.46 -19.95
C THR A 302 2.69 48.13 -20.82
N GLU A 303 3.41 47.36 -21.64
CA GLU A 303 4.40 47.90 -22.58
C GLU A 303 3.75 48.76 -23.68
N GLU A 304 2.57 48.37 -24.18
CA GLU A 304 1.77 49.16 -25.12
C GLU A 304 1.31 50.49 -24.51
N GLU A 305 0.71 50.47 -23.32
CA GLU A 305 0.28 51.67 -22.60
C GLU A 305 1.46 52.59 -22.23
N ALA A 306 2.61 52.02 -21.87
CA ALA A 306 3.82 52.81 -21.63
C ALA A 306 4.32 53.52 -22.90
N ARG A 307 4.21 52.84 -24.06
CA ARG A 307 4.56 53.44 -25.35
C ARG A 307 3.61 54.56 -25.73
N THR A 308 2.29 54.33 -25.67
CA THR A 308 1.28 55.36 -25.98
C THR A 308 1.41 56.55 -25.05
N HIS A 309 1.62 56.32 -23.75
CA HIS A 309 1.87 57.37 -22.78
C HIS A 309 3.07 58.23 -23.18
N THR A 310 4.21 57.61 -23.52
CA THR A 310 5.42 58.32 -23.95
C THR A 310 5.17 59.15 -25.21
N GLU A 311 4.44 58.62 -26.19
CA GLU A 311 4.09 59.32 -27.42
C GLU A 311 3.18 60.54 -27.15
N ILE A 312 2.18 60.38 -26.30
CA ILE A 312 1.28 61.46 -25.89
C ILE A 312 2.06 62.54 -25.14
N GLU A 313 2.92 62.16 -24.19
CA GLU A 313 3.75 63.13 -23.46
C GLU A 313 4.70 63.89 -24.39
N MET A 314 5.35 63.21 -25.33
CA MET A 314 6.20 63.87 -26.32
C MET A 314 5.40 64.84 -27.20
N PHE A 315 4.20 64.47 -27.64
CA PHE A 315 3.32 65.34 -28.40
C PHE A 315 2.91 66.58 -27.60
N LEU A 316 2.45 66.38 -26.36
CA LEU A 316 2.03 67.48 -25.49
C LEU A 316 3.19 68.42 -25.17
N ARG A 317 4.38 67.90 -24.88
CA ARG A 317 5.59 68.71 -24.66
C ARG A 317 5.94 69.56 -25.89
N LYS A 318 5.82 68.98 -27.10
CA LYS A 318 6.08 69.70 -28.35
C LYS A 318 5.06 70.82 -28.60
N GLU A 319 3.78 70.59 -28.35
CA GLU A 319 2.74 71.63 -28.50
C GLU A 319 2.85 72.71 -27.44
N GLN A 320 3.19 72.33 -26.20
CA GLN A 320 3.50 73.27 -25.13
C GLN A 320 4.68 74.18 -25.53
N GLN A 321 5.77 73.61 -26.01
CA GLN A 321 6.93 74.38 -26.47
C GLN A 321 6.56 75.37 -27.59
N LYS A 322 5.78 74.95 -28.60
CA LYS A 322 5.31 75.87 -29.65
C LYS A 322 4.45 77.01 -29.10
N LEU A 323 3.62 76.73 -28.11
CA LEU A 323 2.78 77.75 -27.48
C LEU A 323 3.61 78.72 -26.65
N GLU A 324 4.62 78.22 -25.93
CA GLU A 324 5.59 79.02 -25.19
C GLU A 324 6.39 79.94 -26.14
N GLU A 325 6.93 79.41 -27.25
CA GLU A 325 7.62 80.20 -28.28
C GLU A 325 6.69 81.28 -28.89
N ARG A 326 5.42 80.94 -29.15
CA ARG A 326 4.44 81.90 -29.67
C ARG A 326 4.11 82.97 -28.63
N LEU A 327 3.98 82.60 -27.36
CA LEU A 327 3.75 83.54 -26.27
C LEU A 327 4.92 84.51 -26.16
N GLU A 328 6.16 84.02 -26.16
CA GLU A 328 7.38 84.85 -26.18
C GLU A 328 7.39 85.82 -27.36
N PHE A 329 7.09 85.36 -28.57
CA PHE A 329 6.99 86.22 -29.75
C PHE A 329 5.97 87.35 -29.58
N TRP A 330 4.78 87.05 -29.04
CA TRP A 330 3.74 88.08 -28.83
C TRP A 330 4.07 89.02 -27.69
N MET A 331 4.71 88.55 -26.62
CA MET A 331 5.22 89.41 -25.54
C MET A 331 6.27 90.38 -26.09
N GLU A 332 7.27 89.88 -26.82
CA GLU A 332 8.31 90.73 -27.41
C GLU A 332 7.73 91.74 -28.41
N LYS A 333 6.77 91.31 -29.25
CA LYS A 333 6.09 92.21 -30.17
C LYS A 333 5.29 93.28 -29.44
N TYR A 334 4.54 92.90 -28.42
CA TYR A 334 3.75 93.83 -27.60
C TYR A 334 4.65 94.88 -26.94
N ASP A 335 5.79 94.46 -26.38
CA ASP A 335 6.75 95.35 -25.75
C ASP A 335 7.34 96.33 -26.76
N LYS A 336 7.80 95.84 -27.93
CA LYS A 336 8.34 96.68 -29.02
C LYS A 336 7.31 97.67 -29.57
N ASP A 337 6.09 97.22 -29.85
CA ASP A 337 5.02 98.08 -30.38
C ASP A 337 4.62 99.14 -29.35
N THR A 338 4.53 98.76 -28.08
CA THR A 338 4.25 99.70 -26.97
C THR A 338 5.36 100.73 -26.84
N GLU A 339 6.63 100.32 -26.89
CA GLU A 339 7.78 101.23 -26.85
C GLU A 339 7.78 102.19 -28.06
N MET A 340 7.58 101.68 -29.27
CA MET A 340 7.49 102.50 -30.48
C MET A 340 6.35 103.51 -30.39
N LYS A 341 5.15 103.11 -29.97
CA LYS A 341 4.01 104.03 -29.80
C LYS A 341 4.23 105.02 -28.67
N GLN A 342 4.87 104.62 -27.59
CA GLN A 342 5.24 105.54 -26.53
C GLN A 342 6.25 106.58 -27.02
N ASN A 343 7.22 106.17 -27.84
CA ASN A 343 8.21 107.06 -28.46
C ASN A 343 7.56 108.02 -29.48
N GLU A 344 6.68 107.54 -30.35
CA GLU A 344 5.89 108.38 -31.27
C GLU A 344 5.05 109.40 -30.50
N LEU A 345 4.36 108.97 -29.44
CA LEU A 345 3.55 109.84 -28.60
C LEU A 345 4.41 110.91 -27.91
N ASN A 346 5.59 110.54 -27.42
CA ASN A 346 6.54 111.46 -26.82
C ASN A 346 7.07 112.47 -27.86
N ALA A 347 7.39 112.02 -29.07
CA ALA A 347 7.80 112.89 -30.17
C ALA A 347 6.70 113.88 -30.57
N LEU A 348 5.45 113.42 -30.75
CA LEU A 348 4.31 114.28 -31.04
C LEU A 348 4.04 115.30 -29.93
N LYS A 349 4.17 114.89 -28.65
CA LYS A 349 4.07 115.80 -27.51
C LYS A 349 5.18 116.86 -27.55
N ALA A 350 6.41 116.48 -27.89
CA ALA A 350 7.53 117.41 -28.02
C ALA A 350 7.33 118.39 -29.19
N THR A 351 6.92 117.91 -30.37
CA THR A 351 6.61 118.76 -31.53
C THR A 351 5.46 119.72 -31.21
N LYS A 352 4.36 119.23 -30.64
CA LYS A 352 3.23 120.07 -30.22
C LYS A 352 3.69 121.14 -29.22
N ALA A 353 4.53 120.80 -28.26
CA ALA A 353 5.07 121.76 -27.30
C ALA A 353 5.95 122.83 -27.98
N SER A 354 6.79 122.42 -28.94
CA SER A 354 7.60 123.32 -29.76
C SER A 354 6.76 124.26 -30.62
N ASP A 355 5.75 123.74 -31.32
CA ASP A 355 4.86 124.53 -32.16
C ASP A 355 4.04 125.52 -31.33
N LEU A 356 3.57 125.07 -30.16
CA LEU A 356 2.86 125.93 -29.22
C LEU A 356 3.76 127.07 -28.72
N ALA A 357 5.03 126.78 -28.38
CA ALA A 357 5.99 127.80 -28.01
C ALA A 357 6.23 128.80 -29.16
N HIS A 358 6.41 128.30 -30.39
CA HIS A 358 6.60 129.14 -31.57
C HIS A 358 5.39 130.05 -31.85
N LEU A 359 4.17 129.53 -31.71
CA LEU A 359 2.94 130.33 -31.84
C LEU A 359 2.81 131.37 -30.73
N GLN A 360 3.21 131.05 -29.50
CA GLN A 360 3.24 132.01 -28.40
C GLN A 360 4.25 133.14 -28.66
N ASP A 361 5.42 132.81 -29.18
CA ASP A 361 6.45 133.78 -29.57
C ASP A 361 5.96 134.66 -30.74
N LEU A 362 5.34 134.08 -31.76
CA LEU A 362 4.75 134.84 -32.86
C LEU A 362 3.62 135.77 -32.38
N ALA A 363 2.73 135.28 -31.52
CA ALA A 363 1.66 136.08 -30.93
C ALA A 363 2.20 137.20 -30.02
N LYS A 364 3.37 136.98 -29.39
CA LYS A 364 4.09 138.03 -28.65
C LYS A 364 4.68 139.06 -29.62
N MET A 365 5.35 138.62 -30.68
CA MET A 365 5.92 139.49 -31.72
C MET A 365 4.86 140.35 -32.43
N ILE A 366 3.68 139.80 -32.75
CA ILE A 366 2.59 140.57 -33.36
C ILE A 366 2.10 141.66 -32.40
N ARG A 367 1.91 141.33 -31.12
CA ARG A 367 1.53 142.33 -30.10
C ARG A 367 2.58 143.44 -29.97
N GLU A 368 3.86 143.09 -30.02
CA GLU A 368 4.96 144.05 -30.01
C GLU A 368 4.95 144.93 -31.29
N TYR A 369 4.76 144.35 -32.48
CA TYR A 369 4.67 145.14 -33.72
C TYR A 369 3.44 146.03 -33.79
N GLU A 370 2.27 145.56 -33.35
CA GLU A 370 1.06 146.38 -33.27
C GLU A 370 1.27 147.56 -32.33
N GLN A 371 1.91 147.32 -31.18
CA GLN A 371 2.30 148.38 -30.24
C GLN A 371 3.23 149.41 -30.91
N VAL A 372 4.26 148.96 -31.63
CA VAL A 372 5.18 149.84 -32.38
C VAL A 372 4.46 150.61 -33.48
N ILE A 373 3.51 150.01 -34.21
CA ILE A 373 2.73 150.69 -35.27
C ILE A 373 1.82 151.75 -34.66
N ILE A 374 1.15 151.44 -33.54
CA ILE A 374 0.33 152.40 -32.81
C ILE A 374 1.20 153.56 -32.34
N GLU A 375 2.37 153.27 -31.78
CA GLU A 375 3.36 154.28 -31.37
C GLU A 375 3.82 155.14 -32.55
N ASP A 376 4.24 154.56 -33.67
CA ASP A 376 4.63 155.31 -34.88
C ASP A 376 3.48 156.15 -35.44
N ARG A 377 2.24 155.64 -35.39
CA ARG A 377 1.06 156.38 -35.85
C ARG A 377 0.75 157.57 -34.93
N ILE A 378 0.88 157.38 -33.61
CA ILE A 378 0.77 158.46 -32.61
C ILE A 378 1.88 159.48 -32.86
N GLU A 379 3.11 159.03 -33.12
CA GLU A 379 4.28 159.88 -33.37
C GLU A 379 4.14 160.70 -34.68
N LYS A 380 3.65 160.08 -35.76
CA LYS A 380 3.36 160.77 -37.03
C LYS A 380 2.21 161.76 -36.92
N GLU A 381 1.16 161.45 -36.17
CA GLU A 381 0.09 162.42 -35.93
C GLU A 381 0.57 163.57 -35.04
N ARG A 382 1.43 163.30 -34.04
CA ARG A 382 2.11 164.35 -33.27
C ARG A 382 2.97 165.25 -34.16
N SER A 383 3.78 164.68 -35.06
CA SER A 383 4.63 165.47 -35.97
C SER A 383 3.81 166.28 -36.98
N LYS A 384 2.75 165.72 -37.58
CA LYS A 384 1.85 166.49 -38.47
C LYS A 384 1.11 167.61 -37.76
N LYS A 385 0.62 167.36 -36.53
CA LYS A 385 -0.01 168.41 -35.71
C LYS A 385 0.98 169.55 -35.46
N LYS A 386 2.24 169.22 -35.18
CA LYS A 386 3.32 170.20 -35.03
C LYS A 386 3.53 171.03 -36.31
N VAL A 387 3.65 170.39 -37.48
CA VAL A 387 3.79 171.11 -38.76
C VAL A 387 2.59 172.01 -39.08
N LYS A 388 1.36 171.54 -38.81
CA LYS A 388 0.14 172.36 -39.02
C LYS A 388 0.11 173.59 -38.11
N GLN A 389 0.51 173.42 -36.86
CA GLN A 389 0.67 174.50 -35.89
C GLN A 389 1.66 175.54 -36.45
N ASP A 390 2.84 175.11 -36.87
CA ASP A 390 3.89 175.97 -37.44
C ASP A 390 3.41 176.73 -38.68
N LEU A 391 2.61 176.09 -39.56
CA LEU A 391 2.08 176.73 -40.77
C LEU A 391 0.97 177.74 -40.47
N LEU A 392 0.16 177.48 -39.45
CA LEU A 392 -0.83 178.43 -38.94
C LEU A 392 -0.12 179.65 -38.36
N GLU A 393 0.89 179.42 -37.52
CA GLU A 393 1.74 180.45 -36.94
C GLU A 393 2.39 181.30 -38.04
N LEU A 394 2.95 180.68 -39.08
CA LEU A 394 3.50 181.37 -40.25
C LEU A 394 2.45 182.20 -41.00
N LYS A 395 1.24 181.67 -41.22
CA LYS A 395 0.14 182.42 -41.85
C LYS A 395 -0.28 183.63 -41.02
N SER A 396 -0.35 183.50 -39.69
CA SER A 396 -0.61 184.64 -38.80
C SER A 396 0.51 185.68 -38.89
N VAL A 397 1.78 185.25 -38.96
CA VAL A 397 2.93 186.14 -39.17
C VAL A 397 2.80 186.90 -40.50
N ILE A 398 2.44 186.23 -41.61
CA ILE A 398 2.23 186.88 -42.91
C ILE A 398 1.04 187.84 -42.89
N LYS A 399 -0.07 187.48 -42.21
CA LYS A 399 -1.23 188.38 -42.07
C LYS A 399 -0.87 189.64 -41.28
N LEU A 400 -0.05 189.52 -40.24
CA LEU A 400 0.49 190.68 -39.53
C LEU A 400 1.33 191.55 -40.46
N GLN A 401 2.18 190.97 -41.31
CA GLN A 401 2.94 191.70 -42.32
C GLN A 401 2.04 192.39 -43.37
N ALA A 402 0.99 191.73 -43.83
CA ALA A 402 0.05 192.27 -44.84
C ALA A 402 -0.84 193.39 -44.27
N TRP A 403 -1.31 193.24 -43.03
CA TRP A 403 -2.02 194.29 -42.31
C TRP A 403 -1.13 195.52 -42.10
N TRP A 404 0.14 195.31 -41.77
CA TRP A 404 1.12 196.39 -41.65
C TRP A 404 1.31 197.15 -42.97
N ARG A 405 1.47 196.43 -44.10
CA ARG A 405 1.56 197.03 -45.45
C ARG A 405 0.29 197.80 -45.85
N GLY A 406 -0.90 197.25 -45.56
CA GLY A 406 -2.18 197.88 -45.90
C GLY A 406 -2.54 199.10 -45.03
N THR A 407 -2.02 199.16 -43.80
CA THR A 407 -2.22 200.31 -42.90
C THR A 407 -1.38 201.52 -43.33
N MET A 408 -0.21 201.29 -43.91
CA MET A 408 0.61 202.36 -44.51
C MET A 408 -0.11 203.13 -45.62
N ILE A 409 -0.79 202.41 -46.53
CA ILE A 409 -1.40 203.01 -47.73
C ILE A 409 -2.64 203.83 -47.38
N ARG A 410 -3.51 203.33 -46.49
CA ARG A 410 -4.80 203.95 -46.14
C ARG A 410 -4.70 205.19 -45.25
N ARG A 411 -3.55 205.38 -44.59
CA ARG A 411 -3.25 206.60 -43.85
C ARG A 411 -2.36 207.57 -44.63
N GLU A 412 -2.05 207.25 -45.89
CA GLU A 412 -1.15 208.02 -46.76
C GLU A 412 0.10 208.52 -46.01
N ILE A 413 0.66 207.63 -45.18
CA ILE A 413 1.96 207.83 -44.53
C ILE A 413 2.99 207.58 -45.62
N GLY A 414 3.24 208.61 -46.44
CA GLY A 414 3.98 208.54 -47.69
C GLY A 414 3.12 209.00 -48.88
N GLY A 415 3.75 209.64 -49.87
CA GLY A 415 3.10 210.53 -50.85
C GLY A 415 2.10 209.90 -51.84
N PHE A 416 0.82 209.82 -51.46
CA PHE A 416 -0.31 209.60 -52.36
C PHE A 416 -1.32 210.74 -52.12
N LYS A 417 -1.72 211.50 -53.16
CA LYS A 417 -2.69 212.62 -53.09
C LYS A 417 -3.57 212.55 -54.35
N MET A 418 -4.87 212.32 -54.18
CA MET A 418 -5.85 212.10 -55.28
C MET A 418 -6.37 213.43 -55.91
N PRO A 419 -6.50 213.56 -57.26
CA PRO A 419 -7.01 214.77 -57.96
C PRO A 419 -8.52 214.74 -58.26
N LYS A 420 -9.17 215.93 -58.32
CA LYS A 420 -10.60 216.13 -58.66
C LYS A 420 -10.79 216.85 -60.02
N ASP A 421 -11.61 216.22 -60.85
CA ASP A 421 -12.52 216.73 -61.90
C ASP A 421 -12.02 217.76 -62.95
N LYS A 422 -11.75 217.27 -64.17
CA LYS A 422 -12.00 217.97 -65.43
C LYS A 422 -12.80 217.05 -66.37
N VAL A 423 -13.73 217.66 -67.09
CA VAL A 423 -14.69 217.09 -68.03
C VAL A 423 -13.98 216.74 -69.35
N ASP A 424 -14.19 215.54 -69.90
CA ASP A 424 -14.39 215.30 -71.34
C ASP A 424 -14.62 213.82 -71.70
N SER A 425 -15.67 213.60 -72.50
CA SER A 425 -15.85 212.57 -73.54
C SER A 425 -15.72 211.05 -73.23
N LYS A 426 -16.88 210.40 -73.09
CA LYS A 426 -17.42 209.34 -73.98
C LYS A 426 -16.42 208.30 -74.56
N ASP A 427 -16.44 207.06 -74.05
CA ASP A 427 -16.52 205.81 -74.85
C ASP A 427 -16.45 204.50 -74.01
N SER A 428 -16.96 203.40 -74.60
CA SER A 428 -16.91 201.97 -74.18
C SER A 428 -18.07 201.37 -73.35
N LYS A 429 -19.23 201.34 -74.02
CA LYS A 429 -20.16 200.20 -74.17
C LYS A 429 -19.57 198.80 -73.88
N GLY A 430 -20.21 197.97 -73.03
CA GLY A 430 -19.86 196.54 -72.92
C GLY A 430 -20.61 195.72 -71.86
N LYS A 431 -21.81 195.22 -72.21
CA LYS A 431 -22.53 194.13 -71.50
C LYS A 431 -21.70 192.84 -71.43
N GLY A 432 -21.73 192.14 -70.29
CA GLY A 432 -21.23 190.77 -70.17
C GLY A 432 -21.98 189.96 -69.10
N LYS A 433 -23.09 189.33 -69.49
CA LYS A 433 -23.76 188.23 -68.77
C LYS A 433 -22.86 186.98 -68.79
N GLY A 434 -22.78 186.26 -67.67
CA GLY A 434 -22.33 184.87 -67.60
C GLY A 434 -22.51 184.37 -66.15
N LYS A 435 -23.55 183.60 -65.77
CA LYS A 435 -23.81 182.19 -66.15
C LYS A 435 -22.48 181.42 -66.19
N ASP A 436 -22.26 180.29 -65.56
CA ASP A 436 -23.10 179.29 -64.89
C ASP A 436 -22.09 178.17 -64.55
N LYS A 437 -22.41 177.27 -63.61
CA LYS A 437 -21.87 175.90 -63.52
C LYS A 437 -20.36 175.67 -63.49
N ARG A 438 -19.88 175.11 -62.38
CA ARG A 438 -19.10 173.86 -62.42
C ARG A 438 -19.43 172.95 -61.22
N ARG A 439 -20.28 171.97 -61.46
CA ARG A 439 -20.17 170.63 -60.85
C ARG A 439 -18.96 169.95 -61.50
N GLY A 440 -17.98 169.47 -60.71
CA GLY A 440 -16.95 168.51 -61.12
C GLY A 440 -16.95 167.35 -60.11
N LYS A 441 -17.36 166.14 -60.51
CA LYS A 441 -16.51 165.02 -61.02
C LYS A 441 -15.44 164.60 -60.00
N LYS A 442 -15.63 163.44 -59.34
CA LYS A 442 -15.01 162.14 -59.69
C LYS A 442 -13.48 162.21 -59.80
N LYS A 443 -12.81 161.66 -58.78
CA LYS A 443 -11.68 160.73 -58.92
C LYS A 443 -11.68 159.77 -57.75
#